data_AF-A0A3B8LYK5-F1
#
_entry.id   AF-A0A3B8LYK5-F1
#
_cell.length_a   1.000
_cell.length_b   1.000
_cell.length_c   1.000
_cell.angle_alpha   90.00
_cell.angle_beta   90.00
_cell.angle_gamma   90.00
#
_symmetry.space_group_name_H-M   'P 1'
#
loop_
_entity.id
_entity.type
_entity.pdbx_description
1 polymer ?
#
loop_
_entity_poly.entity_id
_entity_poly.type
_entity_poly.pdbx_seq_one_letter_code
_entity_poly.pdbx_strand_id
1 'polypeptide(L)'
;MRFEGGASVGLRQGRRYRIEPLILGGHERLYILTFCLPRFLDLTYREKLETVFHELYHVGPGFDGDYRRFAGRYHVHSARASKFDDVAERLCDEYLSTTPTPEACKFLRHRTDTLLAHHGAITGLKIPVPKLVAIEDAA
;
A
#
# COMPACT_ATOMS: atom_id res chain seq x y z
N MET A 1 8.98 -4.22 0.81
CA MET A 1 8.61 -4.61 2.19
C MET A 1 9.87 -5.02 2.90
N ARG A 2 9.96 -4.78 4.20
CA ARG A 2 11.09 -5.12 5.06
C ARG A 2 10.57 -5.64 6.39
N PHE A 3 11.47 -6.22 7.18
CA PHE A 3 11.20 -6.52 8.58
C PHE A 3 11.26 -5.23 9.41
N GLU A 4 11.12 -5.39 10.72
CA GLU A 4 11.14 -4.29 11.68
C GLU A 4 12.30 -3.32 11.45
N GLY A 5 11.99 -2.03 11.40
CA GLY A 5 12.98 -0.96 11.20
C GLY A 5 13.72 -1.04 9.85
N GLY A 6 13.04 -1.53 8.80
CA GLY A 6 13.61 -1.60 7.46
C GLY A 6 14.58 -2.76 7.25
N ALA A 7 14.68 -3.70 8.19
CA ALA A 7 15.64 -4.80 8.11
C ALA A 7 15.37 -5.75 6.92
N SER A 8 16.42 -6.14 6.21
CA SER A 8 16.33 -7.12 5.11
C SER A 8 16.22 -8.56 5.59
N VAL A 9 16.54 -8.81 6.86
CA VAL A 9 16.50 -10.11 7.54
C VAL A 9 15.71 -9.98 8.82
N GLY A 10 14.90 -10.99 9.14
CA GLY A 10 14.16 -11.03 10.39
C GLY A 10 13.81 -12.45 10.82
N LEU A 11 13.35 -12.57 12.06
CA LEU A 11 12.93 -13.84 12.65
C LEU A 11 11.42 -14.06 12.44
N ARG A 12 11.05 -15.23 11.95
CA ARG A 12 9.66 -15.71 11.92
C ARG A 12 9.61 -17.13 12.44
N GLN A 13 8.79 -17.38 13.46
CA GLN A 13 8.59 -18.71 14.06
C GLN A 13 9.93 -19.40 14.43
N GLY A 14 10.90 -18.64 14.95
CA GLY A 14 12.21 -19.14 15.35
C GLY A 14 13.23 -19.34 14.22
N ARG A 15 12.87 -19.10 12.95
CA ARG A 15 13.79 -19.20 11.81
C ARG A 15 14.09 -17.83 11.21
N ARG A 16 15.33 -17.63 10.73
CA ARG A 16 15.74 -16.41 10.03
C ARG A 16 15.31 -16.46 8.57
N TYR A 17 14.75 -15.36 8.09
CA TYR A 17 14.35 -15.17 6.70
C TYR A 17 14.92 -13.88 6.16
N ARG A 18 15.34 -13.90 4.90
CA ARG A 18 15.63 -12.71 4.09
C ARG A 18 14.44 -12.42 3.20
N ILE A 19 14.05 -11.16 3.10
CA ILE A 19 13.11 -10.73 2.06
C ILE A 19 13.90 -10.34 0.80
N GLU A 20 13.51 -10.89 -0.34
CA GLU A 20 14.06 -10.48 -1.63
C GLU A 20 13.69 -9.01 -1.93
N PRO A 21 14.63 -8.19 -2.42
CA PRO A 21 14.31 -6.82 -2.81
C PRO A 21 13.44 -6.83 -4.07
N LEU A 22 12.43 -5.95 -4.11
CA LEU A 22 11.62 -5.74 -5.31
C LEU A 22 12.27 -4.67 -6.19
N ILE A 23 13.02 -5.08 -7.22
CA ILE A 23 13.65 -4.14 -8.14
C ILE A 23 12.77 -3.96 -9.39
N LEU A 24 12.33 -2.73 -9.66
CA LEU A 24 11.59 -2.36 -10.86
C LEU A 24 12.23 -1.13 -11.50
N GLY A 25 12.65 -1.27 -12.76
CA GLY A 25 13.31 -0.18 -13.50
C GLY A 25 14.61 0.30 -12.86
N GLY A 26 15.41 -0.61 -12.29
CA GLY A 26 16.69 -0.28 -11.65
C GLY A 26 16.59 0.27 -10.22
N HIS A 27 15.37 0.44 -9.69
CA HIS A 27 15.14 1.00 -8.37
C HIS A 27 14.39 0.02 -7.48
N GLU A 28 14.77 -0.06 -6.21
CA GLU A 28 14.02 -0.82 -5.23
C GLU A 28 12.65 -0.19 -4.95
N ARG A 29 11.63 -1.03 -4.76
CA ARG A 29 10.29 -0.66 -4.33
C ARG A 29 10.06 -1.17 -2.91
N LEU A 30 9.92 -0.24 -1.97
CA LEU A 30 9.78 -0.56 -0.56
C LEU A 30 8.36 -0.95 -0.16
N TYR A 31 7.35 -0.56 -0.93
CA TYR A 31 5.94 -0.81 -0.63
C TYR A 31 5.19 -1.27 -1.88
N ILE A 32 4.17 -2.11 -1.68
CA ILE A 32 3.18 -2.49 -2.69
C ILE A 32 1.82 -2.19 -2.07
N LEU A 33 1.04 -1.34 -2.72
CA LEU A 33 -0.33 -1.03 -2.34
C LEU A 33 -1.26 -1.75 -3.31
N THR A 34 -2.34 -2.35 -2.82
CA THR A 34 -3.21 -3.21 -3.62
C THR A 34 -4.62 -2.66 -3.68
N PHE A 35 -5.12 -2.46 -4.90
CA PHE A 35 -6.51 -2.05 -5.14
C PHE A 35 -7.23 -3.12 -5.94
N CYS A 36 -8.47 -3.44 -5.53
CA CYS A 36 -9.28 -4.46 -6.19
C CYS A 36 -10.02 -3.85 -7.39
N LEU A 37 -9.58 -4.14 -8.61
CA LEU A 37 -10.22 -3.68 -9.85
C LEU A 37 -11.24 -4.71 -10.40
N PRO A 38 -12.34 -4.27 -11.03
CA PRO A 38 -12.73 -2.87 -11.27
C PRO A 38 -13.37 -2.19 -10.05
N ARG A 39 -13.71 -2.95 -9.00
CA ARG A 39 -14.47 -2.49 -7.83
C ARG A 39 -14.02 -1.14 -7.26
N PHE A 40 -12.71 -0.93 -7.10
CA PHE A 40 -12.14 0.33 -6.61
C PHE A 40 -12.43 1.51 -7.55
N LEU A 41 -12.30 1.32 -8.86
CA LEU A 41 -12.60 2.39 -9.84
C LEU A 41 -14.10 2.70 -9.90
N ASP A 42 -14.93 1.77 -9.46
CA ASP A 42 -16.39 1.92 -9.38
C ASP A 42 -16.89 2.45 -8.04
N LEU A 43 -15.99 2.90 -7.17
CA LEU A 43 -16.35 3.71 -5.99
C LEU A 43 -16.63 5.17 -6.40
N THR A 44 -17.25 5.94 -5.50
CA THR A 44 -17.31 7.40 -5.62
C THR A 44 -15.91 8.01 -5.46
N TYR A 45 -15.73 9.28 -5.86
CA TYR A 45 -14.44 9.95 -5.73
C TYR A 45 -13.93 10.00 -4.29
N ARG A 46 -14.83 10.24 -3.32
CA ARG A 46 -14.48 10.28 -1.89
C ARG A 46 -14.04 8.91 -1.39
N GLU A 47 -14.83 7.86 -1.64
CA GLU A 47 -14.51 6.49 -1.23
C GLU A 47 -13.18 5.98 -1.82
N LYS A 48 -12.84 6.40 -3.07
CA LYS A 48 -11.52 6.12 -3.64
C LYS A 48 -10.40 6.77 -2.85
N LEU A 49 -10.56 8.05 -2.50
CA LEU A 49 -9.56 8.78 -1.74
C LEU A 49 -9.39 8.18 -0.34
N GLU A 50 -10.47 7.86 0.35
CA GLU A 50 -10.42 7.14 1.62
C GLU A 50 -9.65 5.83 1.50
N THR A 51 -9.94 5.03 0.47
CA THR A 51 -9.21 3.78 0.21
C THR A 51 -7.72 4.06 -0.05
N VAL A 52 -7.39 5.09 -0.85
CA VAL A 52 -6.00 5.48 -1.11
C VAL A 52 -5.30 5.91 0.18
N PHE A 53 -5.93 6.71 1.03
CA PHE A 53 -5.37 7.12 2.32
C PHE A 53 -5.25 5.96 3.30
N HIS A 54 -6.19 5.02 3.29
CA HIS A 54 -6.11 3.78 4.06
C HIS A 54 -4.86 2.98 3.66
N GLU A 55 -4.69 2.73 2.36
CA GLU A 55 -3.53 2.00 1.84
C GLU A 55 -2.21 2.72 2.13
N LEU A 56 -2.18 4.06 1.96
CA LEU A 56 -1.01 4.86 2.28
C LEU A 56 -0.70 4.86 3.78
N TYR A 57 -1.71 4.79 4.65
CA TYR A 57 -1.50 4.82 6.10
C TYR A 57 -0.81 3.55 6.63
N HIS A 58 -0.86 2.44 5.88
CA HIS A 58 -0.06 1.23 6.16
C HIS A 58 1.44 1.46 5.98
N VAL A 59 1.86 2.48 5.22
CA VAL A 59 3.26 2.82 5.02
C VAL A 59 3.88 3.29 6.34
N GLY A 60 5.00 2.68 6.71
CA GLY A 60 5.76 3.05 7.89
C GLY A 60 6.25 4.51 7.82
N PRO A 61 6.24 5.26 8.93
CA PRO A 61 6.65 6.66 8.93
C PRO A 61 8.12 6.90 8.54
N GLY A 62 8.99 5.89 8.70
CA GLY A 62 10.39 5.94 8.26
C GLY A 62 10.59 5.67 6.77
N PHE A 63 9.54 5.25 6.04
CA PHE A 63 9.60 4.85 4.63
C PHE A 63 10.73 3.86 4.31
N ASP A 64 11.06 2.98 5.26
CA ASP A 64 12.17 2.03 5.18
C ASP A 64 11.75 0.64 4.67
N GLY A 65 10.48 0.51 4.28
CA GLY A 65 9.86 -0.74 3.84
C GLY A 65 9.19 -1.54 4.96
N ASP A 66 9.36 -1.15 6.22
CA ASP A 66 8.55 -1.66 7.32
C ASP A 66 7.15 -1.02 7.26
N TYR A 67 6.14 -1.76 7.71
CA TYR A 67 4.78 -1.26 7.78
C TYR A 67 4.59 -0.43 9.04
N ARG A 68 3.56 0.41 9.06
CA ARG A 68 3.18 1.16 10.26
C ARG A 68 2.80 0.18 11.38
N ARG A 69 3.61 0.13 12.43
CA ARG A 69 3.36 -0.68 13.63
C ARG A 69 2.50 0.09 14.61
N PHE A 70 1.53 -0.60 15.21
CA PHE A 70 0.70 -0.07 16.29
C PHE A 70 1.01 -0.85 17.56
N ALA A 71 1.12 -0.15 18.70
CA ALA A 71 1.32 -0.79 19.98
C ALA A 71 0.19 -1.81 20.25
N GLY A 72 0.54 -3.09 20.39
CA GLY A 72 -0.41 -4.18 20.62
C GLY A 72 -0.02 -5.50 19.93
N ARG A 73 -0.57 -6.60 20.44
CA ARG A 73 -0.26 -8.00 20.06
C ARG A 73 -0.64 -8.37 18.62
N TYR A 74 -1.38 -7.51 17.93
CA TYR A 74 -1.86 -7.73 16.56
C TYR A 74 -1.20 -6.72 15.63
N HIS A 75 -0.12 -7.18 15.01
CA HIS A 75 0.72 -6.38 14.13
C HIS A 75 0.18 -6.29 12.70
N VAL A 76 -0.85 -7.07 12.35
CA VAL A 76 -1.51 -7.05 11.05
C VAL A 76 -3.01 -7.25 11.30
N HIS A 77 -3.81 -6.24 10.94
CA HIS A 77 -5.27 -6.22 10.95
C HIS A 77 -6.00 -7.13 11.96
N SER A 78 -6.28 -6.60 13.15
CA SER A 78 -7.40 -7.14 13.94
C SER A 78 -8.05 -6.04 14.78
N ALA A 79 -9.38 -6.01 14.80
CA ALA A 79 -10.28 -5.22 15.66
C ALA A 79 -10.12 -3.68 15.68
N ARG A 80 -9.09 -3.12 15.05
CA ARG A 80 -8.84 -1.66 14.93
C ARG A 80 -9.14 -1.10 13.54
N ALA A 81 -9.85 -1.84 12.68
CA ALA A 81 -10.25 -1.37 11.34
C ALA A 81 -10.91 0.01 11.42
N SER A 82 -11.87 0.19 12.33
CA SER A 82 -12.53 1.49 12.54
C SER A 82 -11.56 2.64 12.84
N LYS A 83 -10.48 2.44 13.62
CA LYS A 83 -9.51 3.52 13.90
C LYS A 83 -8.65 3.87 12.68
N PHE A 84 -8.42 2.92 11.78
CA PHE A 84 -7.74 3.19 10.51
C PHE A 84 -8.67 3.96 9.58
N ASP A 85 -9.94 3.54 9.54
CA ASP A 85 -10.97 4.16 8.73
C ASP A 85 -11.17 5.63 9.19
N ASP A 86 -11.25 5.89 10.50
CA ASP A 86 -11.34 7.26 11.07
C ASP A 86 -10.16 8.16 10.63
N VAL A 87 -8.94 7.61 10.61
CA VAL A 87 -7.75 8.37 10.19
C VAL A 87 -7.74 8.61 8.68
N ALA A 88 -8.12 7.61 7.90
CA ALA A 88 -8.20 7.72 6.44
C ALA A 88 -9.26 8.76 6.03
N GLU A 89 -10.44 8.75 6.68
CA GLU A 89 -11.49 9.74 6.49
C GLU A 89 -11.00 11.15 6.83
N ARG A 90 -10.37 11.34 7.99
CA ARG A 90 -9.83 12.65 8.39
C ARG A 90 -8.79 13.19 7.40
N LEU A 91 -7.87 12.33 6.93
CA LEU A 91 -6.87 12.72 5.93
C LEU A 91 -7.51 13.03 4.57
N CYS A 92 -8.57 12.29 4.21
CA CYS A 92 -9.36 12.56 3.01
C CYS A 92 -10.03 13.94 3.09
N ASP A 93 -10.64 14.28 4.23
CA ASP A 93 -11.28 15.58 4.43
C ASP A 93 -10.26 16.73 4.36
N GLU A 94 -9.10 16.58 5.02
CA GLU A 94 -8.00 17.53 4.95
C GLU A 94 -7.52 17.74 3.51
N TYR A 95 -7.32 16.66 2.77
CA TYR A 95 -6.94 16.70 1.36
C TYR A 95 -8.00 17.39 0.48
N LEU A 96 -9.28 17.10 0.71
CA LEU A 96 -10.37 17.71 -0.06
C LEU A 96 -10.56 19.20 0.27
N SER A 97 -10.18 19.62 1.49
CA SER A 97 -10.23 21.02 1.92
C SER A 97 -9.08 21.89 1.36
N THR A 98 -8.03 21.27 0.83
CA THR A 98 -6.86 21.96 0.28
C THR A 98 -6.87 21.92 -1.26
N THR A 99 -6.65 23.07 -1.92
CA THR A 99 -6.74 23.21 -3.40
C THR A 99 -5.34 23.28 -4.02
N PRO A 100 -5.05 22.69 -5.22
CA PRO A 100 -5.85 21.78 -6.05
C PRO A 100 -5.34 20.33 -6.08
N THR A 101 -6.23 19.43 -6.48
CA THR A 101 -5.96 18.00 -6.78
C THR A 101 -4.79 17.87 -7.78
N PRO A 102 -3.70 17.15 -7.45
CA PRO A 102 -2.60 16.92 -8.37
C PRO A 102 -3.09 16.28 -9.67
N GLU A 103 -2.49 16.65 -10.80
CA GLU A 103 -2.80 16.07 -12.11
C GLU A 103 -2.82 14.54 -12.08
N ALA A 104 -1.86 13.96 -11.34
CA ALA A 104 -1.70 12.53 -11.14
C ALA A 104 -2.92 11.84 -10.52
N CYS A 105 -3.78 12.56 -9.79
CA CYS A 105 -4.95 12.00 -9.12
C CYS A 105 -6.26 12.23 -9.91
N LYS A 106 -6.25 12.97 -11.03
CA LYS A 106 -7.49 13.31 -11.75
C LYS A 106 -8.27 12.09 -12.23
N PHE A 107 -7.59 11.01 -12.62
CA PHE A 107 -8.24 9.79 -13.10
C PHE A 107 -9.18 9.17 -12.05
N LEU A 108 -8.95 9.40 -10.76
CA LEU A 108 -9.80 8.90 -9.67
C LEU A 108 -11.22 9.46 -9.73
N ARG A 109 -11.44 10.60 -10.41
CA ARG A 109 -12.78 11.20 -10.58
C ARG A 109 -13.66 10.41 -11.54
N HIS A 110 -13.07 9.52 -12.35
CA HIS A 110 -13.79 8.74 -13.36
C HIS A 110 -14.03 7.31 -12.89
N ARG A 111 -15.14 6.72 -13.34
CA ARG A 111 -15.46 5.30 -13.14
C ARG A 111 -14.83 4.46 -14.24
N THR A 112 -14.87 3.14 -14.09
CA THR A 112 -14.22 2.20 -15.03
C THR A 112 -14.69 2.42 -16.47
N ASP A 113 -15.99 2.58 -16.68
CA ASP A 113 -16.61 2.83 -17.98
C ASP A 113 -16.09 4.12 -18.66
N THR A 114 -16.00 5.19 -17.89
CA THR A 114 -15.57 6.51 -18.34
C THR A 114 -14.09 6.51 -18.66
N LEU A 115 -13.28 5.82 -17.84
CA LEU A 115 -11.85 5.64 -18.11
C LEU A 115 -11.63 4.83 -19.40
N LEU A 116 -12.40 3.76 -19.62
CA LEU A 116 -12.35 2.99 -20.86
C LEU A 116 -12.80 3.82 -22.07
N ALA A 117 -13.84 4.65 -21.93
CA ALA A 117 -14.29 5.53 -22.99
C ALA A 117 -13.24 6.60 -23.37
N HIS A 118 -12.56 7.18 -22.37
CA HIS A 118 -11.54 8.22 -22.60
C HIS A 118 -10.20 7.67 -23.11
N HIS A 119 -9.79 6.47 -22.68
CA HIS A 119 -8.43 5.95 -22.91
C HIS A 119 -8.39 4.64 -23.72
N GLY A 120 -9.53 4.03 -24.03
CA GLY A 120 -9.66 2.80 -24.81
C GLY A 120 -9.31 1.52 -24.04
N ALA A 121 -8.36 1.57 -23.10
CA ALA A 121 -7.95 0.42 -22.31
C ALA A 121 -7.42 0.82 -20.91
N ILE A 122 -7.61 -0.08 -19.95
CA ILE A 122 -6.94 -0.04 -18.64
C ILE A 122 -5.93 -1.20 -18.63
N THR A 123 -4.64 -0.88 -18.65
CA THR A 123 -3.53 -1.85 -18.69
C THR A 123 -2.76 -1.86 -17.37
N GLY A 124 -2.03 -2.94 -17.09
CA GLY A 124 -1.19 -3.04 -15.90
C GLY A 124 0.09 -3.83 -16.14
N LEU A 125 1.03 -3.71 -15.19
CA LEU A 125 2.25 -4.50 -15.17
C LEU A 125 2.08 -5.67 -14.19
N LYS A 126 2.53 -6.86 -14.59
CA LYS A 126 2.62 -8.01 -13.67
C LYS A 126 3.95 -7.95 -12.93
N ILE A 127 3.88 -7.76 -11.63
CA ILE A 127 5.04 -7.65 -10.75
C ILE A 127 5.13 -8.92 -9.88
N PRO A 128 6.32 -9.56 -9.75
CA PRO A 128 6.48 -10.70 -8.85
C PRO A 128 6.34 -10.28 -7.39
N VAL A 129 5.67 -11.10 -6.59
CA VAL A 129 5.59 -10.89 -5.14
C VAL A 129 6.96 -11.23 -4.52
N PRO A 130 7.58 -10.32 -3.74
CA PRO A 130 8.86 -10.59 -3.09
C PRO A 130 8.78 -11.80 -2.16
N LYS A 131 9.73 -12.72 -2.28
CA LYS A 131 9.72 -13.95 -1.49
C LYS A 131 10.47 -13.79 -0.18
N LEU A 132 10.03 -14.54 0.82
CA LEU A 132 10.81 -14.80 2.02
C LEU A 132 11.65 -16.05 1.80
N VAL A 133 12.96 -15.88 1.79
CA VAL A 133 13.93 -16.96 1.63
C VAL A 133 14.49 -17.30 2.99
N ALA A 134 14.35 -18.55 3.41
CA ALA A 134 14.96 -19.02 4.64
C ALA A 134 16.49 -18.92 4.53
N ILE A 135 17.13 -18.43 5.58
CA ILE A 135 18.59 -18.39 5.67
C ILE A 135 18.99 -19.49 6.66
N GLU A 136 19.91 -20.35 6.27
CA GLU A 136 20.54 -21.29 7.20
C GLU A 136 21.59 -20.54 8.00
N ASP A 137 21.66 -20.81 9.30
CA ASP A 137 22.75 -20.33 10.12
C ASP A 137 24.00 -21.08 9.67
N ALA A 138 25.04 -20.36 9.26
CA ALA A 138 26.34 -20.99 9.03
C ALA A 138 26.74 -21.67 10.35
N ALA A 139 26.86 -22.99 10.30
CA ALA A 139 27.26 -23.83 11.42
C ALA A 139 28.68 -23.50 11.89
#